data_AF-A0A928KJQ5-F1
#
_entry.id   AF-A0A928KJQ5-F1
#
_cell.length_a   1.000
_cell.length_b   1.000
_cell.length_c   1.000
_cell.angle_alpha   90.00
_cell.angle_beta   90.00
_cell.angle_gamma   90.00
#
_symmetry.space_group_name_H-M   'P 1'
#
loop_
_entity.id
_entity.type
_entity.pdbx_description
1 polymer ?
#
loop_
_entity_poly.entity_id
_entity_poly.type
_entity_poly.pdbx_seq_one_letter_code
_entity_poly.pdbx_strand_id
1 'polypeptide(L)'
;MFRHSIIIMTGNAMIIDTPENRPLAQYPRNIIKAAVEYMKNSGVADEMIILPEFEFYLFDDVSWNVDGRYIGATVDAKQSYWNSDSEGHGSDRGWSFP
;
A
#
# COMPACT_ATOMS: atom_id res chain seq x y z
N MET A 1 22.32 -26.62 1.32
CA MET A 1 21.22 -25.67 1.08
C MET A 1 20.47 -25.48 2.39
N PHE A 2 20.76 -24.42 3.15
CA PHE A 2 20.13 -24.20 4.46
C PHE A 2 18.74 -23.58 4.25
N ARG A 3 17.68 -24.36 4.51
CA ARG A 3 16.30 -23.85 4.60
C ARG A 3 16.14 -23.22 5.98
N HIS A 4 16.25 -21.90 6.06
CA HIS A 4 15.76 -21.17 7.23
C HIS A 4 14.27 -20.86 7.01
N SER A 5 13.43 -21.35 7.91
CA SER A 5 12.01 -21.05 7.91
C SER A 5 11.76 -19.79 8.74
N ILE A 6 11.07 -18.82 8.15
CA ILE A 6 10.68 -17.56 8.82
C ILE A 6 9.22 -17.68 9.24
N ILE A 7 8.92 -17.29 10.49
CA ILE A 7 7.55 -17.13 11.00
C ILE A 7 7.24 -15.65 11.06
N ILE A 8 6.07 -15.26 10.54
CA ILE A 8 5.51 -13.90 10.64
C ILE A 8 4.38 -13.93 11.66
N MET A 9 4.39 -13.02 12.62
CA MET A 9 3.34 -12.86 13.64
C MET A 9 2.79 -11.44 13.63
N THR A 10 1.49 -11.29 13.86
CA THR A 10 0.83 -9.99 14.04
C THR A 10 0.36 -9.83 15.49
N GLY A 11 0.64 -8.68 16.11
CA GLY A 11 0.20 -8.33 17.46
C GLY A 11 -0.68 -7.09 17.50
N ASN A 12 -1.45 -6.88 18.58
CA ASN A 12 -2.11 -5.61 18.84
C ASN A 12 -1.23 -4.73 19.72
N ALA A 13 -1.32 -3.40 19.57
CA ALA A 13 -0.75 -2.49 20.55
C ALA A 13 -1.64 -2.42 21.79
N MET A 14 -1.03 -2.52 22.97
CA MET A 14 -1.69 -2.48 24.28
C MET A 14 -1.00 -1.43 25.15
N ILE A 15 -1.76 -0.83 26.06
CA ILE A 15 -1.23 -0.02 27.16
C ILE A 15 -0.98 -0.97 28.33
N ILE A 16 0.23 -0.90 28.90
CA ILE A 16 0.59 -1.67 30.09
C ILE A 16 -0.16 -1.07 31.28
N ASP A 17 -0.97 -1.87 31.96
CA ASP A 17 -1.85 -1.43 33.04
C ASP A 17 -2.07 -2.56 34.07
N THR A 18 -2.59 -2.23 35.26
CA THR A 18 -2.84 -3.19 36.36
C THR A 18 -4.34 -3.17 36.72
N PRO A 19 -5.03 -4.30 36.92
CA PRO A 19 -4.53 -5.69 36.93
C PRO A 19 -4.22 -6.27 35.55
N GLU A 20 -4.72 -5.65 34.48
CA GLU A 20 -4.62 -6.18 33.12
C GLU A 20 -4.31 -5.06 32.12
N ASN A 21 -3.51 -5.40 31.10
CA ASN A 21 -3.24 -4.51 30.00
C ASN A 21 -4.52 -4.21 29.22
N ARG A 22 -4.66 -2.97 28.77
CA ARG A 22 -5.85 -2.53 27.99
C ARG A 22 -5.49 -2.15 26.55
N PRO A 23 -6.41 -2.29 25.59
CA PRO A 23 -6.14 -1.91 24.20
C PRO A 23 -5.74 -0.43 24.06
N LEU A 24 -4.71 -0.14 23.25
CA LEU A 24 -4.41 1.23 22.84
C LEU A 24 -5.51 1.71 21.89
N ALA A 25 -6.22 2.78 22.27
CA ALA A 25 -7.40 3.27 21.55
C ALA A 25 -7.08 3.77 20.12
N GLN A 26 -5.87 4.27 19.88
CA GLN A 26 -5.45 4.79 18.57
C GLN A 26 -4.96 3.70 17.62
N TYR A 27 -4.80 2.45 18.08
CA TYR A 27 -4.30 1.39 17.23
C TYR A 27 -5.40 0.91 16.26
N PRO A 28 -5.23 0.98 14.93
CA PRO A 28 -6.31 0.76 13.97
C PRO A 28 -7.06 -0.56 14.15
N ARG A 29 -6.36 -1.65 14.45
CA ARG A 29 -7.02 -2.96 14.67
C ARG A 29 -7.81 -3.02 15.97
N ASN A 30 -7.45 -2.25 16.99
CA ASN A 30 -8.25 -2.15 18.21
C ASN A 30 -9.52 -1.34 17.97
N ILE A 31 -9.44 -0.27 17.17
CA ILE A 31 -10.60 0.51 16.74
C ILE A 31 -11.60 -0.39 15.99
N ILE A 32 -11.12 -1.18 15.02
CA ILE A 32 -11.96 -2.11 14.27
C ILE A 32 -12.62 -3.14 15.20
N LYS A 33 -11.88 -3.70 16.15
CA LYS A 33 -12.45 -4.64 17.14
C LYS A 33 -13.54 -4.00 17.99
N ALA A 34 -13.29 -2.79 18.52
CA ALA A 34 -14.26 -2.05 19.31
C ALA A 34 -15.51 -1.72 18.48
N ALA A 35 -15.37 -1.37 17.20
CA ALA A 35 -16.50 -1.11 16.31
C ALA A 35 -17.35 -2.36 16.06
N VAL A 36 -16.73 -3.52 15.81
CA VAL A 36 -17.44 -4.80 15.64
C VAL A 36 -18.15 -5.22 16.93
N GLU A 37 -17.51 -5.05 18.09
CA GLU A 37 -18.12 -5.34 19.39
C GLU A 37 -19.31 -4.41 19.68
N TYR A 38 -19.17 -3.12 19.39
CA TYR A 38 -20.27 -2.15 19.52
C TYR A 38 -21.46 -2.50 18.63
N MET A 39 -21.24 -2.85 17.36
CA MET A 39 -22.28 -3.27 16.42
C MET A 39 -23.07 -4.48 16.93
N LYS A 40 -22.37 -5.48 17.48
CA LYS A 40 -22.99 -6.66 18.10
C LYS A 40 -23.81 -6.28 19.34
N ASN A 41 -23.23 -5.51 20.25
CA ASN A 41 -23.88 -5.12 21.51
C ASN A 41 -25.09 -4.20 21.31
N SER A 42 -25.10 -3.41 20.23
CA SER A 42 -26.24 -2.59 19.84
C SER A 42 -27.36 -3.37 19.12
N GLY A 43 -27.13 -4.64 18.79
CA GLY A 43 -28.10 -5.49 18.10
C GLY A 43 -28.32 -5.14 16.63
N VAL A 44 -27.40 -4.38 16.02
CA VAL A 44 -27.51 -3.97 14.61
C VAL A 44 -27.22 -5.13 13.66
N ALA A 45 -26.14 -5.88 13.93
CA ALA A 45 -25.74 -7.05 13.16
C ALA A 45 -24.74 -7.91 13.95
N ASP A 46 -24.63 -9.17 13.56
CA ASP A 46 -23.67 -10.13 14.14
C ASP A 46 -22.30 -10.07 13.46
N GLU A 47 -22.24 -9.67 12.19
CA GLU A 47 -21.01 -9.67 11.40
C GLU A 47 -20.98 -8.51 10.41
N MET A 48 -19.78 -8.00 10.16
CA MET A 48 -19.50 -7.00 9.13
C MET A 48 -18.50 -7.60 8.15
N ILE A 49 -18.95 -7.91 6.94
CA ILE A 49 -18.12 -8.47 5.87
C ILE A 49 -17.77 -7.32 4.92
N ILE A 50 -16.48 -7.12 4.67
CA ILE A 50 -15.97 -6.10 3.75
C ILE A 50 -15.28 -6.80 2.58
N LEU A 51 -15.61 -6.40 1.36
CA LEU A 51 -14.95 -6.84 0.13
C LEU A 51 -14.07 -5.69 -0.39
N PRO A 52 -12.78 -5.62 0.01
CA PRO A 52 -11.90 -4.60 -0.51
C PRO A 52 -11.40 -4.99 -1.90
N GLU A 53 -11.48 -4.05 -2.83
CA GLU A 53 -10.82 -4.14 -4.14
C GLU A 53 -9.58 -3.24 -4.10
N PHE A 54 -8.40 -3.86 -4.05
CA PHE A 54 -7.12 -3.15 -4.03
C PHE A 54 -6.54 -3.07 -5.43
N GLU A 55 -6.66 -1.91 -6.06
CA GLU A 55 -5.91 -1.59 -7.26
C GLU A 55 -4.46 -1.23 -6.87
N PHE A 56 -3.49 -1.69 -7.67
CA PHE A 56 -2.09 -1.38 -7.47
C PHE A 56 -1.39 -1.16 -8.82
N TYR A 57 -0.32 -0.37 -8.78
CA TYR A 57 0.56 -0.12 -9.93
C TYR A 57 1.89 -0.87 -9.71
N LEU A 58 2.43 -1.44 -10.78
CA LEU A 58 3.75 -2.05 -10.79
C LEU A 58 4.67 -1.19 -11.67
N PHE A 59 5.71 -0.63 -11.04
CA PHE A 59 6.70 0.22 -11.72
C PHE A 59 8.04 -0.50 -11.81
N ASP A 60 8.80 -0.20 -12.87
CA ASP A 60 10.18 -0.64 -13.04
C ASP A 60 11.16 0.31 -12.36
N ASP A 61 10.88 1.63 -12.37
CA ASP A 61 11.70 2.66 -11.72
C ASP A 61 10.82 3.71 -11.00
N VAL A 62 11.30 4.17 -9.84
CA VAL A 62 10.67 5.25 -9.08
C VAL A 62 11.79 6.08 -8.44
N SER A 63 11.84 7.38 -8.73
CA SER A 63 12.78 8.30 -8.11
C SER A 63 12.09 9.60 -7.66
N TRP A 64 12.59 10.23 -6.60
CA TRP A 64 12.06 11.49 -6.09
C TRP A 64 13.15 12.35 -5.45
N ASN A 65 12.90 13.65 -5.37
CA ASN A 65 13.75 14.61 -4.67
C ASN A 65 12.91 15.69 -3.98
N VAL A 66 13.33 16.07 -2.78
CA VAL A 66 12.82 17.23 -2.05
C VAL A 66 14.01 18.08 -1.60
N ASP A 67 14.22 19.22 -2.25
CA ASP A 67 15.21 20.24 -1.92
C ASP A 67 14.51 21.60 -1.76
N GLY A 68 15.15 22.54 -1.07
CA GLY A 68 14.60 23.89 -0.89
C GLY A 68 14.42 24.67 -2.21
N ARG A 69 15.11 24.28 -3.28
CA ARG A 69 14.99 24.92 -4.60
C ARG A 69 14.14 24.12 -5.60
N TYR A 70 13.98 22.81 -5.39
CA TYR A 70 13.22 21.96 -6.31
C TYR A 70 12.62 20.76 -5.60
N ILE A 71 11.43 20.36 -6.07
CA ILE A 71 10.74 19.15 -5.64
C ILE A 71 10.29 18.42 -6.91
N GLY A 72 10.49 17.11 -6.97
CA GLY A 72 10.14 16.31 -8.14
C GLY A 72 10.03 14.83 -7.83
N ALA A 73 9.24 14.13 -8.63
CA ALA A 73 9.13 12.67 -8.61
C ALA A 73 9.00 12.17 -10.05
N THR A 74 9.55 10.99 -10.32
CA THR A 74 9.41 10.27 -11.59
C THR A 74 9.03 8.83 -11.28
N VAL A 75 8.16 8.28 -12.11
CA VAL A 75 7.78 6.87 -12.11
C VAL A 75 7.87 6.38 -13.54
N ASP A 76 8.37 5.17 -13.71
CA ASP A 76 8.45 4.56 -15.03
C ASP A 76 8.09 3.08 -14.97
N ALA A 77 7.48 2.61 -16.06
CA ALA A 77 7.16 1.22 -16.29
C ALA A 77 7.27 0.97 -17.79
N LYS A 78 7.79 -0.18 -18.21
CA LYS A 78 7.91 -0.55 -19.63
C LYS A 78 6.57 -0.48 -20.36
N GLN A 79 5.49 -0.88 -19.68
CA GLN A 79 4.13 -0.86 -20.22
C GLN A 79 3.51 0.54 -20.28
N SER A 80 4.25 1.59 -19.89
CA SER A 80 3.73 2.95 -19.86
C SER A 80 3.59 3.52 -21.26
N TYR A 81 2.48 4.22 -21.50
CA TYR A 81 2.20 4.77 -22.82
C TYR A 81 3.24 5.82 -23.27
N TRP A 82 3.88 6.54 -22.34
CA TRP A 82 4.93 7.51 -22.68
C TRP A 82 6.23 6.86 -23.18
N ASN A 83 6.41 5.56 -22.99
CA ASN A 83 7.53 4.79 -23.52
C ASN A 83 7.29 4.23 -24.93
N SER A 84 6.17 4.58 -25.57
CA SER A 84 5.79 4.05 -26.90
C SER A 84 6.83 4.34 -28.00
N ASP A 85 7.65 5.39 -27.83
CA ASP A 85 8.74 5.73 -28.76
C ASP A 85 10.03 4.91 -28.49
N SER A 86 10.21 4.46 -27.24
CA SER A 86 11.43 3.76 -26.79
C SER A 86 11.50 2.28 -27.19
N GLU A 87 10.36 1.65 -27.47
CA GLU A 87 10.28 0.23 -27.85
C GLU A 87 10.37 -0.03 -29.36
N GLY A 88 10.70 0.99 -30.17
CA GLY A 88 10.89 0.80 -31.63
C GLY A 88 9.61 0.42 -32.39
N HIS A 89 8.43 0.61 -31.78
CA HIS A 89 7.13 0.44 -32.41
C HIS A 89 6.49 1.78 -32.84
N GLY A 90 7.05 2.92 -32.40
CA GLY A 90 6.77 4.24 -32.94
C GLY A 90 7.80 4.62 -33.99
N SER A 91 7.40 4.62 -35.26
CA SER A 91 8.25 5.01 -36.37
C SER A 91 8.47 6.53 -36.42
N ASP A 92 9.62 7.01 -35.97
CA ASP A 92 10.23 8.23 -36.50
C ASP A 92 11.56 7.87 -37.17
N ARG A 93 11.45 7.17 -38.31
CA ARG A 93 12.50 7.29 -39.33
C ARG A 93 12.41 8.72 -39.85
N GLY A 94 13.25 9.58 -39.29
CA GLY A 94 13.41 10.97 -39.70
C GLY A 94 13.42 11.09 -41.21
N TRP A 95 12.46 11.86 -41.72
CA TRP A 95 12.45 12.31 -43.10
C TRP A 95 13.71 13.14 -43.33
N SER A 96 14.65 12.59 -44.10
CA SER A 96 15.74 13.35 -44.71
C SER A 96 15.27 13.84 -46.08
N PHE A 97 15.22 15.16 -46.26
CA PHE A 97 15.20 15.79 -47.58
C PHE A 97 16.64 16.06 -48.05
N PRO A 98 16.91 16.05 -49.37
CA PRO A 98 18.25 16.15 -49.95
C PRO A 98 18.99 17.46 -49.63
#